data_AF-A0A318MW14-F1
#
_entry.id   AF-A0A318MW14-F1
#
_cell.length_a   1.000
_cell.length_b   1.000
_cell.length_c   1.000
_cell.angle_alpha   90.00
_cell.angle_beta   90.00
_cell.angle_gamma   90.00
#
_symmetry.space_group_name_H-M   'P 1'
#
loop_
_entity.id
_entity.type
_entity.pdbx_description
1 polymer ?
#
loop_
_entity_poly.entity_id
_entity_poly.type
_entity_poly.pdbx_seq_one_letter_code
_entity_poly.pdbx_strand_id
1 'polypeptide(L)'
;MFYNLVPAELQNDFDALLNDLSYLPEQAKESCPFCHHIDFQKIRQKPLTFRCKCCHKYFNPLTKTPFNRLVPTIWLGLILTRRIEKATLETLAYELNCTPEMVKRRERALIDYMQQHYPKFHQWYTQTRLHENNMLPTTIKQQYVDLSKIIVQLLTIEKFPCAYCQSSNTVRIGQRAGFRCRSCRKTFNILKDTPLNKIPHAELWKSFIELLVKNNTNKSIAQTLELSLNTVSKWRKVWCELMQNWGYEELAVWCNKKQ
;
A
#
# COMPACT_ATOMS: atom_id res chain seq x y z
N MET A 1 20.36 12.83 11.23
CA MET A 1 21.25 11.68 10.95
C MET A 1 20.67 10.88 9.77
N PHE A 2 20.30 11.55 8.67
CA PHE A 2 19.63 10.95 7.51
C PHE A 2 20.58 10.73 6.31
N TYR A 3 21.73 11.42 6.27
CA TYR A 3 22.76 11.24 5.23
C TYR A 3 23.27 9.80 5.11
N ASN A 4 23.28 9.05 6.22
CA ASN A 4 23.70 7.65 6.23
C ASN A 4 22.65 6.69 5.64
N LEU A 5 21.41 7.15 5.42
CA LEU A 5 20.32 6.37 4.83
C LEU A 5 20.18 6.58 3.33
N VAL A 6 20.72 7.68 2.80
CA VAL A 6 20.76 7.98 1.37
C VAL A 6 22.08 7.46 0.79
N PRO A 7 22.07 6.67 -0.30
CA PRO A 7 23.30 6.21 -0.96
C PRO A 7 24.22 7.39 -1.31
N ALA A 8 25.54 7.21 -1.15
CA ALA A 8 26.53 8.28 -1.37
C ALA A 8 26.40 8.93 -2.76
N GLU A 9 26.10 8.14 -3.79
CA GLU A 9 25.90 8.60 -5.17
C GLU A 9 24.65 9.49 -5.37
N LEU A 10 23.73 9.50 -4.41
CA LEU A 10 22.48 10.26 -4.43
C LEU A 10 22.45 11.43 -3.43
N GLN A 11 23.52 11.63 -2.65
CA GLN A 11 23.55 12.69 -1.63
C GLN A 11 23.47 14.09 -2.25
N ASN A 12 24.15 14.33 -3.37
CA ASN A 12 24.07 15.62 -4.07
C ASN A 12 22.64 15.91 -4.58
N ASP A 13 21.96 14.90 -5.15
CA ASP A 13 20.56 15.03 -5.59
C ASP A 13 19.64 15.33 -4.40
N PHE A 14 19.90 14.69 -3.27
CA PHE A 14 19.13 14.91 -2.05
C PHE A 14 19.31 16.33 -1.48
N ASP A 15 20.55 16.82 -1.43
CA ASP A 15 20.87 18.17 -0.96
C ASP A 15 20.26 19.24 -1.88
N ALA A 16 20.38 19.05 -3.19
CA ALA A 16 19.75 19.92 -4.19
C ALA A 16 18.22 19.92 -4.05
N LEU A 17 17.60 18.76 -3.85
CA LEU A 17 16.16 18.66 -3.61
C LEU A 17 15.74 19.37 -2.32
N LEU A 18 16.45 19.22 -1.21
CA LEU A 18 16.13 19.93 0.04
C LEU A 18 16.29 21.45 -0.11
N ASN A 19 17.28 21.88 -0.89
CA ASN A 19 17.45 23.28 -1.26
C ASN A 19 16.23 23.76 -2.05
N ASP A 20 15.86 23.08 -3.14
CA ASP A 20 14.67 23.42 -3.94
C ASP A 20 13.42 23.53 -3.08
N LEU A 21 13.14 22.56 -2.21
CA LEU A 21 11.95 22.58 -1.35
C LEU A 21 11.91 23.78 -0.39
N SER A 22 13.08 24.30 0.00
CA SER A 22 13.23 25.46 0.88
C SER A 22 13.08 26.78 0.12
N TYR A 23 13.64 26.89 -1.10
CA TYR A 23 13.70 28.14 -1.85
C TYR A 23 12.60 28.32 -2.90
N LEU A 24 12.00 27.24 -3.41
CA LEU A 24 10.90 27.31 -4.39
C LEU A 24 9.76 28.27 -3.98
N PRO A 25 9.30 28.31 -2.72
CA PRO A 25 8.23 29.24 -2.32
C PRO A 25 8.63 30.72 -2.37
N GLU A 26 9.94 31.01 -2.39
CA GLU A 26 10.51 32.35 -2.37
C GLU A 26 11.08 32.78 -3.73
N GLN A 27 11.24 31.82 -4.65
CA GLN A 27 11.86 32.04 -5.95
C GLN A 27 11.10 33.08 -6.78
N ALA A 28 11.83 34.05 -7.31
CA ALA A 28 11.29 34.98 -8.29
C ALA A 28 10.86 34.22 -9.56
N LYS A 29 9.84 34.73 -10.25
CA LYS A 29 9.45 34.24 -11.58
C LYS A 29 9.94 35.22 -12.63
N GLU A 30 10.29 34.70 -13.80
CA GLU A 30 10.72 35.50 -14.95
C GLU A 30 9.53 35.89 -15.85
N SER A 31 8.48 35.07 -15.85
CA SER A 31 7.26 35.30 -16.63
C SER A 31 6.00 34.75 -15.94
N CYS A 32 4.84 35.24 -16.37
CA CYS A 32 3.54 34.72 -15.94
C CYS A 32 3.35 33.26 -16.39
N PRO A 33 3.03 32.31 -15.49
CA PRO A 33 2.89 30.89 -15.83
C PRO A 33 1.62 30.55 -16.63
N PHE A 34 0.80 31.55 -16.98
CA PHE A 34 -0.44 31.35 -17.74
C PHE A 34 -0.38 31.91 -19.15
N CYS A 35 0.31 33.03 -19.37
CA CYS A 35 0.39 33.70 -20.67
C CYS A 35 1.83 34.07 -21.07
N HIS A 36 2.83 33.71 -20.27
CA HIS A 36 4.26 33.98 -20.50
C HIS A 36 4.65 35.46 -20.58
N HIS A 37 3.73 36.38 -20.25
CA HIS A 37 4.03 37.81 -20.18
C HIS A 37 4.97 38.11 -19.00
N ILE A 38 6.00 38.92 -19.25
CA ILE A 38 7.04 39.28 -18.27
C ILE A 38 6.62 40.41 -17.32
N ASP A 39 5.65 41.24 -17.73
CA ASP A 39 5.14 42.30 -16.84
C ASP A 39 4.05 41.76 -15.90
N PHE A 40 4.37 41.76 -14.61
CA PHE A 40 3.48 41.42 -13.51
C PHE A 40 3.92 42.18 -12.25
N GLN A 41 2.97 42.42 -11.35
CA GLN A 41 3.24 43.14 -10.11
C GLN A 41 3.17 42.21 -8.91
N LYS A 42 4.05 42.42 -7.94
CA LYS A 42 4.00 41.76 -6.63
C LYS A 42 2.85 42.34 -5.80
N ILE A 43 1.98 41.46 -5.30
CA ILE A 43 0.79 41.80 -4.51
C ILE A 43 1.06 41.67 -3.01
N ARG A 44 1.79 40.63 -2.60
CA ARG A 44 2.16 40.39 -1.20
C ARG A 44 3.40 39.50 -1.09
N GLN A 45 4.12 39.59 0.02
CA GLN A 45 5.35 38.82 0.27
C GLN A 45 5.14 37.48 0.96
N LYS A 46 4.12 37.36 1.84
CA LYS A 46 3.88 36.13 2.63
C LYS A 46 2.39 35.73 2.53
N PRO A 47 2.04 34.72 1.71
CA PRO A 47 2.90 34.05 0.73
C PRO A 47 3.21 34.95 -0.47
N LEU A 48 4.38 34.77 -1.10
CA LEU A 48 4.80 35.56 -2.27
C LEU A 48 3.77 35.39 -3.40
N THR A 49 3.11 36.48 -3.78
CA THR A 49 2.00 36.46 -4.75
C THR A 49 2.18 37.57 -5.76
N PHE A 50 1.96 37.26 -7.03
CA PHE A 50 2.03 38.17 -8.17
C PHE A 50 0.68 38.24 -8.87
N ARG A 51 0.45 39.34 -9.61
CA ARG A 51 -0.67 39.50 -10.54
C ARG A 51 -0.13 39.92 -11.91
N CYS A 52 -0.45 39.16 -12.95
CA CYS A 52 -0.05 39.49 -14.31
C CYS A 52 -0.73 40.76 -14.83
N LYS A 53 0.01 41.65 -15.51
CA LYS A 53 -0.61 42.85 -16.10
C LYS A 53 -1.34 42.58 -17.43
N CYS A 54 -0.96 41.50 -18.13
CA CYS A 54 -1.60 41.08 -19.38
C CYS A 54 -2.88 40.26 -19.14
N CYS A 55 -2.77 39.11 -18.46
CA CYS A 55 -3.92 38.22 -18.29
C CYS A 55 -4.67 38.40 -16.95
N HIS A 56 -4.22 39.33 -16.10
CA HIS A 56 -4.80 39.66 -14.79
C HIS A 56 -4.90 38.53 -13.76
N LYS A 57 -4.39 37.33 -14.08
CA LYS A 57 -4.39 36.17 -13.18
C LYS A 57 -3.37 36.34 -12.06
N TYR A 58 -3.75 35.84 -10.89
CA TYR A 58 -2.85 35.72 -9.73
C TYR A 58 -2.05 34.42 -9.82
N PHE A 59 -0.78 34.51 -9.47
CA PHE A 59 0.09 33.34 -9.34
C PHE A 59 1.09 33.54 -8.21
N ASN A 60 1.75 32.46 -7.83
CA ASN A 60 2.84 32.42 -6.88
C ASN A 60 3.96 31.54 -7.44
N PRO A 61 5.11 31.46 -6.77
CA PRO A 61 6.22 30.65 -7.26
C PRO A 61 5.89 29.16 -7.46
N LEU A 62 4.93 28.64 -6.69
CA LEU A 62 4.48 27.24 -6.76
C LEU A 62 3.39 27.00 -7.81
N THR A 63 2.93 28.03 -8.51
CA THR A 63 1.92 27.88 -9.55
C THR A 63 2.48 27.02 -10.68
N LYS A 64 1.68 26.04 -11.13
CA LYS A 64 2.08 24.98 -12.07
C LYS A 64 3.13 23.98 -11.56
N THR A 65 3.43 23.99 -10.26
CA THR A 65 4.21 22.90 -9.61
C THR A 65 3.27 21.93 -8.89
N PRO A 66 3.73 20.70 -8.57
CA PRO A 66 2.99 19.77 -7.70
C PRO A 66 2.65 20.34 -6.32
N PHE A 67 3.41 21.34 -5.85
CA PHE A 67 3.24 21.96 -4.53
C PHE A 67 2.19 23.08 -4.49
N ASN A 68 1.53 23.38 -5.61
CA ASN A 68 0.52 24.43 -5.67
C ASN A 68 -0.58 24.19 -4.63
N ARG A 69 -0.89 25.22 -3.83
CA ARG A 69 -1.89 25.19 -2.73
C ARG A 69 -1.54 24.27 -1.55
N LEU A 70 -0.32 23.73 -1.47
CA LEU A 70 0.14 22.98 -0.30
C LEU A 70 0.75 23.93 0.73
N VAL A 71 -0.01 24.25 1.78
CA VAL A 71 0.43 25.13 2.87
C VAL A 71 0.28 24.43 4.24
N PRO A 72 1.27 24.55 5.15
CA PRO A 72 2.53 25.27 4.98
C PRO A 72 3.56 24.46 4.15
N THR A 73 4.43 25.15 3.42
CA THR A 73 5.44 24.57 2.52
C THR A 73 6.66 24.03 3.26
N ILE A 74 6.94 24.56 4.45
CA ILE A 74 8.05 24.13 5.31
C ILE A 74 7.98 22.63 5.67
N TRP A 75 6.79 22.02 5.60
CA TRP A 75 6.61 20.60 5.86
C TRP A 75 7.15 19.70 4.74
N LEU A 76 7.41 20.20 3.54
CA LEU A 76 7.84 19.37 2.42
C LEU A 76 9.19 18.70 2.68
N GLY A 77 10.19 19.48 3.11
CA GLY A 77 11.51 18.96 3.48
C GLY A 77 11.44 18.01 4.68
N LEU A 78 10.68 18.38 5.72
CA LEU A 78 10.49 17.53 6.91
C LEU A 78 9.82 16.20 6.56
N ILE A 79 8.75 16.21 5.76
CA ILE A 79 8.08 14.98 5.35
C ILE A 79 9.05 14.10 4.56
N LEU A 80 9.81 14.67 3.62
CA LEU A 80 10.79 13.90 2.84
C LEU A 80 11.83 13.22 3.74
N THR A 81 12.47 13.97 4.65
CA THR A 81 13.51 13.43 5.54
C THR A 81 12.95 12.36 6.47
N ARG A 82 11.81 12.62 7.12
CA ARG A 82 11.17 11.65 8.02
C ARG A 82 10.70 10.40 7.29
N ARG A 83 10.27 10.54 6.04
CA ARG A 83 9.89 9.39 5.20
C ARG A 83 11.08 8.53 4.82
N ILE A 84 12.28 9.10 4.62
CA ILE A 84 13.53 8.35 4.45
C ILE A 84 13.92 7.62 5.76
N GLU A 85 13.64 8.24 6.91
CA GLU A 85 13.77 7.63 8.24
C GLU A 85 12.64 6.63 8.56
N LYS A 86 11.82 6.25 7.57
CA LYS A 86 10.75 5.24 7.67
C LYS A 86 9.56 5.61 8.56
N ALA A 87 9.40 6.87 8.95
CA ALA A 87 8.23 7.31 9.73
C ALA A 87 6.94 7.10 8.94
N THR A 88 5.90 6.50 9.53
CA THR A 88 4.63 6.24 8.81
C THR A 88 3.84 7.52 8.54
N LEU A 89 2.81 7.45 7.69
CA LEU A 89 1.94 8.60 7.44
C LEU A 89 1.19 9.02 8.71
N GLU A 90 0.83 8.06 9.54
CA GLU A 90 0.16 8.26 10.83
C GLU A 90 1.10 8.93 11.84
N THR A 91 2.34 8.45 11.94
CA THR A 91 3.37 9.08 12.79
C THR A 91 3.59 10.53 12.38
N LEU A 92 3.77 10.80 11.09
CA LEU A 92 3.96 12.16 10.59
C LEU A 92 2.72 13.05 10.80
N ALA A 93 1.53 12.48 10.63
CA ALA A 93 0.28 13.20 10.88
C ALA A 93 0.16 13.63 12.34
N TYR A 94 0.53 12.73 13.27
CA TYR A 94 0.59 13.04 14.69
C TYR A 94 1.65 14.12 15.00
N GLU A 95 2.88 13.97 14.49
CA GLU A 95 3.98 14.94 14.68
C GLU A 95 3.64 16.35 14.16
N LEU A 96 2.93 16.42 13.03
CA LEU A 96 2.55 17.68 12.37
C LEU A 96 1.17 18.21 12.81
N ASN A 97 0.49 17.52 13.72
CA ASN A 97 -0.88 17.82 14.15
C ASN A 97 -1.84 18.02 12.95
N CYS A 98 -1.85 17.05 12.03
CA CYS A 98 -2.69 17.07 10.83
C CYS A 98 -3.28 15.68 10.53
N THR A 99 -4.00 15.53 9.41
CA THR A 99 -4.52 14.21 9.01
C THR A 99 -3.50 13.41 8.18
N PRO A 100 -3.55 12.07 8.20
CA PRO A 100 -2.73 11.22 7.32
C PRO A 100 -2.90 11.54 5.82
N GLU A 101 -4.11 11.93 5.39
CA GLU A 101 -4.40 12.33 4.02
C GLU A 101 -3.64 13.59 3.60
N MET A 102 -3.41 14.53 4.53
CA MET A 102 -2.63 15.74 4.26
C MET A 102 -1.15 15.43 4.05
N VAL A 103 -0.59 14.48 4.80
CA VAL A 103 0.78 13.99 4.61
C VAL A 103 0.87 13.24 3.28
N LYS A 104 -0.06 12.32 3.01
CA LYS A 104 -0.13 11.55 1.77
C LYS A 104 -0.20 12.43 0.52
N ARG A 105 -0.96 13.53 0.56
CA ARG A 105 -1.04 14.48 -0.56
C ARG A 105 0.30 15.16 -0.85
N ARG A 106 1.02 15.58 0.20
CA ARG A 106 2.34 16.20 0.07
C ARG A 106 3.39 15.22 -0.41
N GLU A 107 3.34 14.00 0.10
CA GLU A 107 4.22 12.92 -0.34
C GLU A 107 4.05 12.60 -1.82
N ARG A 108 2.80 12.55 -2.32
CA ARG A 108 2.56 12.42 -3.77
C ARG A 108 3.16 13.56 -4.56
N ALA A 109 2.97 14.81 -4.11
CA ALA A 109 3.56 15.97 -4.76
C ALA A 109 5.10 15.94 -4.77
N LEU A 110 5.73 15.45 -3.69
CA LEU A 110 7.17 15.21 -3.63
C LEU A 110 7.59 14.17 -4.66
N ILE A 111 6.88 13.03 -4.73
CA ILE A 111 7.16 11.97 -5.71
C ILE A 111 7.05 12.51 -7.14
N ASP A 112 5.98 13.24 -7.46
CA ASP A 112 5.78 13.85 -8.79
C ASP A 112 6.89 14.84 -9.13
N TYR A 113 7.33 15.64 -8.16
CA TYR A 113 8.42 16.61 -8.34
C TYR A 113 9.78 15.91 -8.56
N MET A 114 10.10 14.91 -7.73
CA MET A 114 11.31 14.10 -7.87
C MET A 114 11.32 13.38 -9.22
N GLN A 115 10.19 12.88 -9.70
CA GLN A 115 10.12 12.23 -11.02
C GLN A 115 10.55 13.17 -12.16
N GLN A 116 10.19 14.47 -12.06
CA GLN A 116 10.48 15.45 -13.10
C GLN A 116 11.90 16.00 -13.02
N HIS A 117 12.44 16.19 -11.82
CA HIS A 117 13.70 16.93 -11.61
C HIS A 117 14.86 16.04 -11.14
N TYR A 118 14.57 14.92 -10.47
CA TYR A 118 15.56 14.04 -9.82
C TYR A 118 15.24 12.56 -10.09
N PRO A 119 15.24 12.09 -11.35
CA PRO A 119 14.69 10.79 -11.73
C PRO A 119 15.42 9.60 -11.08
N LYS A 120 16.74 9.70 -10.87
CA LYS A 120 17.52 8.67 -10.16
C LYS A 120 17.13 8.59 -8.68
N PHE A 121 17.05 9.73 -8.00
CA PHE A 121 16.60 9.81 -6.62
C PHE A 121 15.15 9.32 -6.47
N HIS A 122 14.26 9.71 -7.38
CA HIS A 122 12.88 9.22 -7.44
C HIS A 122 12.82 7.69 -7.53
N GLN A 123 13.61 7.09 -8.41
CA GLN A 123 13.64 5.63 -8.58
C GLN A 123 14.08 4.95 -7.28
N TRP A 124 15.17 5.40 -6.66
CA TRP A 124 15.63 4.85 -5.38
C TRP A 124 14.61 5.04 -4.25
N TYR A 125 14.06 6.25 -4.12
CA TYR A 125 13.09 6.58 -3.08
C TYR A 125 11.83 5.72 -3.20
N THR A 126 11.27 5.59 -4.40
CA THR A 126 10.08 4.77 -4.63
C THR A 126 10.34 3.28 -4.46
N GLN A 127 11.50 2.76 -4.89
CA GLN A 127 11.88 1.36 -4.69
C GLN A 127 12.05 1.02 -3.20
N THR A 128 12.75 1.87 -2.44
CA THR A 128 12.92 1.72 -0.99
C THR A 128 11.56 1.69 -0.28
N ARG A 129 10.64 2.55 -0.72
CA ARG A 129 9.26 2.62 -0.23
C ARG A 129 8.41 1.42 -0.60
N LEU A 130 8.55 0.90 -1.81
CA LEU A 130 7.91 -0.35 -2.22
C LEU A 130 8.44 -1.52 -1.39
N HIS A 131 9.75 -1.58 -1.14
CA HIS A 131 10.36 -2.58 -0.29
C HIS A 131 9.88 -2.48 1.17
N GLU A 132 9.74 -1.28 1.73
CA GLU A 132 9.15 -1.08 3.06
C GLU A 132 7.66 -1.48 3.13
N ASN A 133 6.87 -1.10 2.13
CA ASN A 133 5.47 -1.51 2.05
C ASN A 133 5.31 -3.04 1.84
N ASN A 134 6.35 -3.69 1.31
CA ASN A 134 6.41 -5.13 1.08
C ASN A 134 7.15 -5.89 2.21
N MET A 135 7.82 -5.19 3.13
CA MET A 135 8.47 -5.77 4.29
C MET A 135 7.41 -6.07 5.34
N LEU A 136 7.11 -7.36 5.44
CA LEU A 136 6.13 -7.86 6.38
C LEU A 136 6.75 -7.86 7.79
N PRO A 137 6.12 -7.23 8.78
CA PRO A 137 6.58 -7.32 10.17
C PRO A 137 6.76 -8.78 10.59
N THR A 138 7.76 -9.07 11.43
CA THR A 138 8.18 -10.45 11.74
C THR A 138 7.02 -11.33 12.20
N THR A 139 6.13 -10.81 13.04
CA THR A 139 4.96 -11.56 13.53
C THR A 139 3.97 -11.87 12.42
N ILE A 140 3.66 -10.90 11.55
CA ILE A 140 2.77 -11.10 10.39
C ILE A 140 3.41 -12.09 9.41
N LYS A 141 4.73 -12.03 9.21
CA LYS A 141 5.48 -12.99 8.39
C LYS A 141 5.37 -14.41 8.94
N GLN A 142 5.50 -14.58 10.26
CA GLN A 142 5.37 -15.88 10.90
C GLN A 142 3.94 -16.43 10.74
N GLN A 143 2.92 -15.63 11.07
CA GLN A 143 1.52 -16.02 10.92
C GLN A 143 1.17 -16.36 9.46
N TYR A 144 1.68 -15.60 8.50
CA TYR A 144 1.48 -15.87 7.07
C TYR A 144 2.12 -17.20 6.63
N VAL A 145 3.34 -17.49 7.10
CA VAL A 145 4.02 -18.77 6.82
C VAL A 145 3.23 -19.93 7.40
N ASP A 146 2.75 -19.81 8.63
CA ASP A 146 2.00 -20.88 9.30
C ASP A 146 0.61 -21.09 8.66
N LEU A 147 -0.12 -20.02 8.36
CA LEU A 147 -1.37 -20.09 7.60
C LEU A 147 -1.15 -20.73 6.23
N SER A 148 -0.08 -20.37 5.53
CA SER A 148 0.24 -20.95 4.21
C SER A 148 0.49 -22.46 4.29
N LYS A 149 1.15 -22.94 5.35
CA LYS A 149 1.33 -24.39 5.59
C LYS A 149 -0.02 -25.08 5.81
N ILE A 150 -0.91 -24.50 6.62
CA ILE A 150 -2.26 -25.03 6.87
C ILE A 150 -3.04 -25.13 5.55
N ILE A 151 -3.04 -24.07 4.74
CA ILE A 151 -3.74 -24.08 3.44
C ILE A 151 -3.18 -25.18 2.54
N VAL A 152 -1.85 -25.29 2.42
CA VAL A 152 -1.23 -26.35 1.61
C VAL A 152 -1.64 -27.73 2.14
N GLN A 153 -1.56 -27.97 3.45
CA GLN A 153 -1.95 -29.24 4.05
C GLN A 153 -3.42 -29.60 3.78
N LEU A 154 -4.35 -28.64 3.91
CA LEU A 154 -5.77 -28.83 3.58
C LEU A 154 -6.01 -29.15 2.10
N LEU A 155 -5.19 -28.58 1.21
CA LEU A 155 -5.28 -28.79 -0.23
C LEU A 155 -4.54 -30.05 -0.71
N THR A 156 -3.66 -30.66 0.09
CA THR A 156 -2.88 -31.85 -0.30
C THR A 156 -3.25 -33.12 0.47
N ILE A 157 -3.97 -33.02 1.58
CA ILE A 157 -4.34 -34.19 2.40
C ILE A 157 -5.07 -35.27 1.59
N GLU A 158 -4.49 -36.48 1.53
CA GLU A 158 -5.03 -37.58 0.73
C GLU A 158 -5.92 -38.55 1.53
N LYS A 159 -5.67 -38.65 2.83
CA LYS A 159 -6.38 -39.55 3.74
C LYS A 159 -6.81 -38.80 4.99
N PHE A 160 -8.03 -39.06 5.43
CA PHE A 160 -8.58 -38.52 6.67
C PHE A 160 -9.53 -39.55 7.29
N PRO A 161 -9.47 -39.85 8.60
CA PRO A 161 -10.39 -40.80 9.23
C PRO A 161 -11.85 -40.43 8.98
N CYS A 162 -12.71 -41.43 8.73
CA CYS A 162 -14.11 -41.18 8.44
C CYS A 162 -14.82 -40.47 9.60
N ALA A 163 -15.41 -39.29 9.35
CA ALA A 163 -16.15 -38.53 10.36
C ALA A 163 -17.39 -39.26 10.95
N TYR A 164 -17.83 -40.36 10.32
CA TYR A 164 -19.02 -41.12 10.75
C TYR A 164 -18.70 -42.46 11.42
N CYS A 165 -17.60 -43.11 11.05
CA CYS A 165 -17.29 -44.47 11.51
C CYS A 165 -15.81 -44.67 11.86
N GLN A 166 -15.01 -43.60 11.86
CA GLN A 166 -13.59 -43.54 12.24
C GLN A 166 -12.63 -44.44 11.42
N SER A 167 -13.13 -45.21 10.45
CA SER A 167 -12.33 -46.01 9.53
C SER A 167 -11.29 -45.14 8.79
N SER A 168 -10.07 -45.67 8.67
CA SER A 168 -8.97 -45.10 7.88
C SER A 168 -9.10 -45.41 6.38
N ASN A 169 -10.07 -46.23 5.98
CA ASN A 169 -10.31 -46.61 4.59
C ASN A 169 -11.11 -45.53 3.85
N THR A 170 -10.52 -44.34 3.72
CA THR A 170 -11.10 -43.20 3.00
C THR A 170 -10.29 -42.86 1.77
N VAL A 171 -10.96 -42.31 0.76
CA VAL A 171 -10.34 -41.77 -0.45
C VAL A 171 -10.76 -40.33 -0.64
N ARG A 172 -9.81 -39.48 -1.00
CA ARG A 172 -10.10 -38.10 -1.39
C ARG A 172 -10.94 -38.07 -2.66
N ILE A 173 -11.90 -37.16 -2.70
CA ILE A 173 -12.73 -36.88 -3.88
C ILE A 173 -12.80 -35.38 -4.14
N GLY A 174 -12.67 -35.00 -5.43
CA GLY A 174 -12.69 -33.61 -5.85
C GLY A 174 -11.54 -32.76 -5.30
N GLN A 175 -11.59 -31.46 -5.57
CA GLN A 175 -10.50 -30.54 -5.22
C GLN A 175 -10.62 -29.99 -3.78
N ARG A 176 -11.84 -29.90 -3.23
CA ARG A 176 -12.13 -29.19 -1.97
C ARG A 176 -12.19 -30.12 -0.76
N ALA A 177 -11.06 -30.70 -0.36
CA ALA A 177 -10.87 -31.51 0.86
C ALA A 177 -12.06 -32.46 1.20
N GLY A 178 -12.65 -33.05 0.16
CA GLY A 178 -13.76 -33.99 0.25
C GLY A 178 -13.24 -35.42 0.30
N PHE A 179 -13.96 -36.29 1.02
CA PHE A 179 -13.57 -37.67 1.22
C PHE A 179 -14.77 -38.60 1.12
N ARG A 180 -14.55 -39.79 0.57
CA ARG A 180 -15.51 -40.90 0.58
C ARG A 180 -14.94 -42.04 1.42
N CYS A 181 -15.70 -42.50 2.41
CA CYS A 181 -15.36 -43.69 3.17
C CYS A 181 -15.72 -44.95 2.38
N ARG A 182 -14.79 -45.90 2.24
CA ARG A 182 -15.06 -47.19 1.59
C ARG A 182 -15.75 -48.18 2.53
N SER A 183 -15.59 -48.04 3.84
CA SER A 183 -16.26 -48.90 4.83
C SER A 183 -17.75 -48.58 4.97
N CYS A 184 -18.12 -47.34 5.31
CA CYS A 184 -19.53 -46.96 5.52
C CYS A 184 -20.18 -46.27 4.31
N ARG A 185 -19.45 -46.11 3.20
CA ARG A 185 -19.92 -45.54 1.91
C ARG A 185 -20.36 -44.07 1.96
N LYS A 186 -20.31 -43.41 3.12
CA LYS A 186 -20.65 -41.98 3.28
C LYS A 186 -19.54 -41.06 2.74
N THR A 187 -19.96 -39.90 2.23
CA THR A 187 -19.08 -38.80 1.83
C THR A 187 -19.09 -37.74 2.92
N PHE A 188 -17.93 -37.13 3.19
CA PHE A 188 -17.81 -35.98 4.09
C PHE A 188 -16.79 -34.98 3.53
N ASN A 189 -16.84 -33.76 4.04
CA ASN A 189 -15.86 -32.72 3.72
C ASN A 189 -15.30 -32.21 5.05
N ILE A 190 -13.98 -32.19 5.21
CA ILE A 190 -13.36 -31.73 6.46
C ILE A 190 -13.55 -30.22 6.68
N LEU A 191 -13.94 -29.48 5.64
CA LEU A 191 -14.24 -28.06 5.70
C LEU A 191 -15.71 -27.78 6.01
N LYS A 192 -16.58 -28.78 6.12
CA LYS A 192 -18.05 -28.62 6.19
C LYS A 192 -18.48 -27.57 7.21
N ASP A 193 -17.89 -27.62 8.40
CA ASP A 193 -18.22 -26.76 9.55
C ASP A 193 -17.30 -25.54 9.66
N THR A 194 -16.54 -25.25 8.61
CA THR A 194 -15.67 -24.07 8.52
C THR A 194 -16.23 -23.05 7.52
N PRO A 195 -15.98 -21.74 7.73
CA PRO A 195 -16.31 -20.72 6.74
C PRO A 195 -15.74 -20.98 5.32
N LEU A 196 -14.65 -21.75 5.20
CA LEU A 196 -14.05 -22.15 3.91
C LEU A 196 -14.99 -22.98 3.02
N ASN A 197 -15.97 -23.67 3.60
CA ASN A 197 -16.99 -24.37 2.82
C ASN A 197 -17.72 -23.41 1.85
N LYS A 198 -17.85 -22.14 2.23
CA LYS A 198 -18.57 -21.10 1.48
C LYS A 198 -17.71 -20.36 0.44
N ILE A 199 -16.42 -20.69 0.30
CA ILE A 199 -15.47 -20.06 -0.62
C ILE A 199 -15.06 -21.04 -1.72
N PRO A 200 -15.56 -20.94 -2.97
CA PRO A 200 -15.15 -21.83 -4.07
C PRO A 200 -13.68 -21.64 -4.50
N HIS A 201 -13.25 -22.32 -5.56
CA HIS A 201 -11.91 -22.15 -6.19
C HIS A 201 -10.74 -22.30 -5.21
N ALA A 202 -10.65 -23.47 -4.59
CA ALA A 202 -9.65 -23.74 -3.56
C ALA A 202 -8.20 -23.66 -4.06
N GLU A 203 -8.01 -23.89 -5.35
CA GLU A 203 -6.77 -23.69 -6.09
C GLU A 203 -6.26 -22.24 -6.05
N LEU A 204 -7.13 -21.24 -5.87
CA LEU A 204 -6.75 -19.82 -5.85
C LEU A 204 -6.48 -19.27 -4.44
N TRP A 205 -6.77 -20.04 -3.38
CA TRP A 205 -6.72 -19.52 -2.01
C TRP A 205 -5.33 -19.04 -1.61
N LYS A 206 -4.28 -19.81 -1.94
CA LYS A 206 -2.89 -19.44 -1.63
C LYS A 206 -2.49 -18.12 -2.32
N SER A 207 -2.76 -18.01 -3.62
CA SER A 207 -2.51 -16.79 -4.41
C SER A 207 -3.31 -15.60 -3.87
N PHE A 208 -4.55 -15.83 -3.46
CA PHE A 208 -5.39 -14.79 -2.85
C PHE A 208 -4.77 -14.24 -1.55
N ILE A 209 -4.37 -15.11 -0.62
CA ILE A 209 -3.72 -14.71 0.63
C ILE A 209 -2.40 -13.97 0.35
N GLU A 210 -1.60 -14.46 -0.59
CA GLU A 210 -0.36 -13.79 -1.01
C GLU A 210 -0.60 -12.34 -1.47
N LEU A 211 -1.65 -12.10 -2.25
CA LEU A 211 -1.99 -10.76 -2.72
C LEU A 211 -2.56 -9.87 -1.59
N LEU A 212 -3.30 -10.44 -0.63
CA LEU A 212 -3.75 -9.72 0.56
C LEU A 212 -2.55 -9.25 1.40
N VAL A 213 -1.59 -10.14 1.64
CA VAL A 213 -0.38 -9.86 2.40
C VAL A 213 0.47 -8.76 1.73
N LYS A 214 0.51 -8.73 0.39
CA LYS A 214 1.14 -7.66 -0.41
C LYS A 214 0.34 -6.34 -0.45
N ASN A 215 -0.72 -6.22 0.36
CA ASN A 215 -1.57 -5.03 0.44
C ASN A 215 -2.26 -4.63 -0.88
N ASN A 216 -2.54 -5.60 -1.75
CA ASN A 216 -3.28 -5.33 -2.99
C ASN A 216 -4.75 -4.99 -2.70
N THR A 217 -5.31 -4.08 -3.49
CA THR A 217 -6.73 -3.68 -3.40
C THR A 217 -7.64 -4.78 -3.95
N ASN A 218 -8.91 -4.78 -3.56
CA ASN A 218 -9.88 -5.75 -4.09
C ASN A 218 -9.97 -5.69 -5.63
N LYS A 219 -9.87 -4.48 -6.21
CA LYS A 219 -9.85 -4.30 -7.66
C LYS A 219 -8.64 -4.96 -8.32
N SER A 220 -7.45 -4.77 -7.75
CA SER A 220 -6.21 -5.39 -8.26
C SER A 220 -6.25 -6.92 -8.14
N ILE A 221 -6.75 -7.45 -7.02
CA ILE A 221 -6.89 -8.89 -6.81
C ILE A 221 -7.90 -9.50 -7.79
N ALA A 222 -9.05 -8.86 -7.96
CA ALA A 222 -10.09 -9.28 -8.90
C ALA A 222 -9.55 -9.42 -10.33
N GLN A 223 -8.76 -8.43 -10.78
CA GLN A 223 -8.10 -8.49 -12.09
C GLN A 223 -7.03 -9.58 -12.17
N THR A 224 -6.23 -9.75 -11.11
CA THR A 224 -5.11 -10.71 -11.10
C THR A 224 -5.57 -12.16 -11.07
N LEU A 225 -6.67 -12.46 -10.36
CA LEU A 225 -7.20 -13.80 -10.20
C LEU A 225 -8.43 -14.08 -11.09
N GLU A 226 -8.80 -13.13 -11.96
CA GLU A 226 -9.97 -13.22 -12.84
C GLU A 226 -11.28 -13.52 -12.08
N LEU A 227 -11.44 -12.89 -10.90
CA LEU A 227 -12.61 -13.03 -10.03
C LEU A 227 -13.47 -11.78 -10.07
N SER A 228 -14.78 -11.93 -9.82
CA SER A 228 -15.64 -10.77 -9.62
C SER A 228 -15.23 -9.99 -8.36
N LEU A 229 -15.43 -8.66 -8.36
CA LEU A 229 -15.14 -7.82 -7.19
C LEU A 229 -15.95 -8.27 -5.96
N ASN A 230 -17.19 -8.71 -6.16
CA ASN A 230 -18.04 -9.23 -5.09
C ASN A 230 -17.46 -10.52 -4.48
N THR A 231 -16.94 -11.42 -5.31
CA THR A 231 -16.24 -12.64 -4.88
C THR A 231 -15.04 -12.28 -4.01
N VAL A 232 -14.18 -11.37 -4.48
CA VAL A 232 -12.99 -10.91 -3.75
C VAL A 232 -13.35 -10.27 -2.41
N SER A 233 -14.34 -9.38 -2.37
CA SER A 233 -14.81 -8.75 -1.14
C SER A 233 -15.33 -9.77 -0.12
N LYS A 234 -16.12 -10.76 -0.57
CA LYS A 234 -16.61 -11.86 0.27
C LYS A 234 -15.47 -12.73 0.78
N TRP A 235 -14.52 -13.07 -0.08
CA TRP A 235 -13.35 -13.88 0.29
C TRP A 235 -12.50 -13.18 1.33
N ARG A 236 -12.21 -11.89 1.16
CA ARG A 236 -11.41 -11.13 2.13
C ARG A 236 -12.07 -11.17 3.51
N LYS A 237 -13.38 -10.91 3.59
CA LYS A 237 -14.13 -10.95 4.86
C LYS A 237 -13.98 -12.31 5.54
N VAL A 238 -14.30 -13.38 4.81
CA VAL A 238 -14.28 -14.74 5.38
C VAL A 238 -12.87 -15.18 5.78
N TRP A 239 -11.83 -14.86 4.98
CA TRP A 239 -10.45 -15.17 5.32
C TRP A 239 -9.94 -14.38 6.53
N CYS A 240 -10.29 -13.10 6.66
CA CYS A 240 -9.94 -12.31 7.84
C CYS A 240 -10.63 -12.85 9.11
N GLU A 241 -11.92 -13.24 9.03
CA GLU A 241 -12.63 -13.88 10.15
C GLU A 241 -11.99 -15.23 10.53
N LEU A 242 -11.59 -16.04 9.55
CA LEU A 242 -10.88 -17.30 9.77
C LEU A 242 -9.53 -17.10 10.44
N MET A 243 -8.73 -16.13 9.95
CA MET A 243 -7.44 -15.79 10.55
C MET A 243 -7.60 -15.43 12.02
N GLN A 244 -8.60 -14.62 12.38
CA GLN A 244 -8.90 -14.30 13.78
C GLN A 244 -9.24 -15.55 14.59
N ASN A 245 -10.15 -16.39 14.08
CA ASN A 245 -10.55 -17.63 14.78
C ASN A 245 -9.40 -18.64 14.95
N TRP A 246 -8.34 -18.54 14.15
CA TRP A 246 -7.17 -19.41 14.22
C TRP A 246 -5.99 -18.79 14.99
N GLY A 247 -6.16 -17.64 15.65
CA GLY A 247 -5.10 -16.98 16.41
C GLY A 247 -4.08 -16.23 15.55
N TYR A 248 -4.50 -15.77 14.37
CA TYR A 248 -3.70 -14.97 13.43
C TYR A 248 -4.26 -13.54 13.35
N GLU A 249 -4.52 -12.90 14.50
CA GLU A 249 -5.21 -11.61 14.59
C GLU A 249 -4.45 -10.48 13.89
N GLU A 250 -3.12 -10.45 14.00
CA GLU A 250 -2.29 -9.38 13.42
C GLU A 250 -2.28 -9.46 11.89
N LEU A 251 -2.21 -10.69 11.35
CA LEU A 251 -2.34 -10.95 9.93
C LEU A 251 -3.75 -10.61 9.43
N ALA A 252 -4.80 -10.91 10.20
CA ALA A 252 -6.17 -10.54 9.86
C ALA A 252 -6.33 -9.02 9.77
N VAL A 253 -5.83 -8.29 10.77
CA VAL A 253 -5.85 -6.82 10.79
C VAL A 253 -5.04 -6.27 9.62
N TRP A 254 -3.84 -6.81 9.35
CA TRP A 254 -3.02 -6.42 8.20
C TRP A 254 -3.77 -6.58 6.88
N CYS A 255 -4.37 -7.75 6.65
CA CYS A 255 -5.10 -8.05 5.42
C CYS A 255 -6.41 -7.25 5.28
N ASN A 256 -6.91 -6.58 6.32
CA ASN A 256 -8.15 -5.83 6.28
C ASN A 256 -7.96 -4.31 6.03
N LYS A 257 -6.72 -3.78 6.05
CA LYS A 257 -6.42 -2.34 6.07
C LYS A 257 -6.79 -1.52 4.80
N LYS A 258 -7.29 -2.13 3.72
CA LYS A 258 -7.62 -1.43 2.48
C LYS A 258 -8.86 -2.02 1.80
N GLN A 259 -10.01 -1.39 1.99
CA GLN A 259 -11.16 -1.48 1.07
C GLN A 259 -11.05 -0.36 0.03
#